data_AF-A0A8S0H2C1-F1
#
_entry.id   AF-A0A8S0H2C1-F1
#
_cell.length_a   1.000
_cell.length_b   1.000
_cell.length_c   1.000
_cell.angle_alpha   90.00
_cell.angle_beta   90.00
_cell.angle_gamma   90.00
#
_symmetry.space_group_name_H-M   'P 1'
#
loop_
_entity.id
_entity.type
_entity.pdbx_description
1 polymer ?
#
loop_
_entity_poly.entity_id
_entity_poly.type
_entity_poly.pdbx_seq_one_letter_code
_entity_poly.pdbx_strand_id
1 'polypeptide(L)'
;MPRASTVSERDIWCRTISLFLIGFVCYALPWSVFAALPSAPDNAPVLRIQGSNTIGARLGPALVRGLMEEQGLRDIRITANAKDNEQQVVGQTAQGRAVRVEVAAHGSSTGFAALKTARADLAAASRPIKDSELVDLESLGDLKSPAPNR
;
A
#
# COMPACT_ATOMS: atom_id res chain seq x y z
N MET A 1 -55.42 -8.24 -36.43
CA MET A 1 -55.47 -9.39 -35.50
C MET A 1 -54.08 -9.59 -34.91
N PRO A 2 -53.88 -9.46 -33.59
CA PRO A 2 -52.57 -9.70 -33.00
C PRO A 2 -52.29 -11.21 -32.99
N ARG A 3 -51.14 -11.62 -33.54
CA ARG A 3 -50.66 -13.01 -33.50
C ARG A 3 -50.34 -13.35 -32.05
N ALA A 4 -51.02 -14.35 -31.48
CA ALA A 4 -50.70 -14.87 -30.17
C ALA A 4 -49.33 -15.55 -30.21
N SER A 5 -48.38 -15.04 -29.43
CA SER A 5 -47.02 -15.56 -29.33
C SER A 5 -47.04 -16.96 -28.71
N THR A 6 -46.33 -17.90 -29.34
CA THR A 6 -46.22 -19.27 -28.82
C THR A 6 -45.41 -19.29 -27.52
N VAL A 7 -45.58 -20.33 -26.69
CA VAL A 7 -44.87 -20.44 -25.40
C VAL A 7 -43.35 -20.46 -25.59
N SER A 8 -42.86 -21.09 -26.66
CA SER A 8 -41.43 -21.17 -27.01
C SER A 8 -40.82 -19.81 -27.39
N GLU A 9 -41.54 -18.99 -28.15
CA GLU A 9 -41.06 -17.63 -28.51
C GLU A 9 -40.92 -16.72 -27.30
N ARG A 10 -41.83 -16.83 -26.33
CA ARG A 10 -41.75 -16.08 -25.08
C ARG A 10 -40.52 -16.46 -24.26
N ASP A 11 -40.18 -17.74 -24.23
CA ASP A 11 -39.04 -18.26 -23.47
C ASP A 11 -37.70 -17.80 -24.07
N ILE A 12 -37.59 -17.79 -25.41
CA ILE A 12 -36.42 -17.27 -26.13
C ILE A 12 -36.27 -15.76 -25.90
N TRP A 13 -37.37 -15.01 -25.96
CA TRP A 13 -37.35 -13.56 -25.74
C TRP A 13 -36.96 -13.22 -24.30
N CYS A 14 -37.52 -13.93 -23.31
CA CYS A 14 -37.16 -13.77 -21.91
C CYS A 14 -35.67 -14.02 -21.67
N ARG A 15 -35.12 -15.13 -22.20
CA ARG A 15 -33.68 -15.43 -22.07
C ARG A 15 -32.80 -14.36 -22.73
N THR A 16 -33.20 -13.88 -23.90
CA THR A 16 -32.44 -12.86 -24.64
C THR A 16 -32.42 -11.53 -23.88
N ILE A 17 -33.57 -11.08 -23.34
CA ILE A 17 -33.63 -9.88 -22.49
C ILE A 17 -32.79 -10.07 -21.24
N SER A 18 -32.88 -11.22 -20.56
CA SER A 18 -32.09 -11.49 -19.35
C SER A 18 -30.59 -11.40 -19.63
N LEU A 19 -30.11 -11.95 -20.75
CA LEU A 19 -28.70 -11.88 -21.13
C LEU A 19 -28.26 -10.45 -21.48
N PHE A 20 -29.09 -9.68 -22.18
CA PHE A 20 -28.81 -8.28 -22.47
C PHE A 20 -28.78 -7.43 -21.19
N LEU A 21 -29.68 -7.66 -20.25
CA LEU A 21 -29.70 -6.96 -18.96
C LEU A 21 -28.46 -7.30 -18.14
N ILE A 22 -28.06 -8.57 -18.07
CA ILE A 22 -26.84 -8.97 -17.35
C ILE A 22 -25.61 -8.33 -18.00
N GLY A 23 -25.49 -8.39 -19.34
CA GLY A 23 -24.38 -7.78 -20.06
C GLY A 23 -24.32 -6.26 -19.86
N PHE A 24 -25.47 -5.58 -19.88
CA PHE A 24 -25.56 -4.15 -19.62
C PHE A 24 -25.16 -3.80 -18.18
N VAL A 25 -25.61 -4.56 -17.18
CA VAL A 25 -25.24 -4.37 -15.77
C VAL A 25 -23.74 -4.59 -15.56
N CYS A 26 -23.16 -5.64 -16.15
CA CYS A 26 -21.71 -5.90 -16.09
C CYS A 26 -20.88 -4.83 -16.82
N TYR A 27 -21.43 -4.19 -17.86
CA TYR A 27 -20.73 -3.11 -18.58
C TYR A 27 -20.87 -1.74 -17.89
N ALA A 28 -22.05 -1.45 -17.33
CA ALA A 28 -22.38 -0.13 -16.79
C ALA A 28 -21.94 0.07 -15.33
N LEU A 29 -21.70 -1.02 -14.59
CA LEU A 29 -21.12 -0.92 -13.26
C LEU A 29 -19.60 -0.71 -13.40
N PRO A 30 -19.03 0.41 -12.90
CA PRO A 30 -17.59 0.54 -12.85
C PRO A 30 -17.09 -0.59 -11.94
N TRP A 31 -16.30 -1.49 -12.52
CA TRP A 31 -15.48 -2.43 -11.76
C TRP A 31 -14.39 -1.60 -11.06
N SER A 32 -14.80 -0.81 -10.07
CA SER A 32 -13.89 -0.08 -9.20
C SER A 32 -13.20 -1.13 -8.35
N VAL A 33 -12.00 -1.53 -8.79
CA VAL A 33 -11.06 -2.23 -7.94
C VAL A 33 -10.65 -1.22 -6.87
N PHE A 34 -11.41 -1.19 -5.77
CA PHE A 34 -10.95 -0.51 -4.57
C PHE A 34 -9.75 -1.32 -4.06
N ALA A 35 -8.56 -0.78 -4.27
CA ALA A 35 -7.40 -1.21 -3.52
C ALA A 35 -7.70 -0.90 -2.04
N ALA A 36 -8.13 -1.91 -1.29
CA ALA A 36 -8.27 -1.78 0.15
C ALA A 36 -6.88 -1.49 0.71
N LEU A 37 -6.75 -0.36 1.43
CA LEU A 37 -5.50 -0.03 2.10
C LEU A 37 -5.07 -1.20 2.98
N PRO A 38 -3.77 -1.58 2.95
CA PRO A 38 -3.27 -2.70 3.73
C PRO A 38 -3.77 -2.61 5.18
N SER A 39 -4.37 -3.69 5.64
CA SER A 39 -4.70 -3.87 7.04
C SER A 39 -3.73 -4.86 7.65
N ALA A 40 -2.76 -4.37 8.41
CA ALA A 40 -1.97 -5.26 9.22
C ALA A 40 -2.87 -5.85 10.33
N PRO A 41 -2.81 -7.17 10.57
CA PRO A 41 -3.48 -7.78 11.73
C PRO A 41 -2.93 -7.20 13.04
N ASP A 42 -3.75 -7.25 14.08
CA ASP A 42 -3.37 -6.91 15.47
C ASP A 42 -2.69 -5.55 15.65
N ASN A 43 -3.13 -4.55 14.88
CA ASN A 43 -2.65 -3.19 14.99
C ASN A 43 -1.14 -3.07 14.66
N ALA A 44 -0.52 -4.05 14.01
CA ALA A 44 0.89 -3.98 13.62
C ALA A 44 1.15 -2.85 12.61
N PRO A 45 2.39 -2.33 12.52
CA PRO A 45 2.72 -1.37 11.47
C PRO A 45 2.56 -2.00 10.08
N VAL A 46 1.94 -1.27 9.15
CA VAL A 46 1.80 -1.69 7.74
C VAL A 46 3.08 -1.41 6.93
N LEU A 47 3.95 -0.55 7.46
CA LEU A 47 5.22 -0.18 6.85
C LEU A 47 6.21 0.23 7.95
N ARG A 48 7.44 -0.27 7.87
CA ARG A 48 8.55 0.09 8.74
C ARG A 48 9.69 0.68 7.91
N ILE A 49 10.02 1.92 8.18
CA ILE A 49 11.08 2.67 7.52
C ILE A 49 12.25 2.82 8.48
N GLN A 50 13.45 2.45 8.07
CA GLN A 50 14.66 2.71 8.86
C GLN A 50 15.77 3.37 8.05
N GLY A 51 16.59 4.22 8.66
CA GLY A 51 17.86 4.62 8.06
C GLY A 51 18.24 6.08 8.29
N SER A 52 18.67 6.76 7.24
CA SER A 52 19.26 8.11 7.24
C SER A 52 18.62 9.07 8.25
N ASN A 53 19.43 9.65 9.15
CA ASN A 53 18.96 10.62 10.14
C ASN A 53 18.38 11.87 9.45
N THR A 54 19.07 12.38 8.43
CA THR A 54 18.68 13.61 7.72
C THR A 54 17.35 13.47 6.98
N ILE A 55 17.13 12.32 6.33
CA ILE A 55 15.90 12.07 5.57
C ILE A 55 14.81 11.53 6.51
N GLY A 56 15.13 10.53 7.33
CA GLY A 56 14.19 9.79 8.16
C GLY A 56 13.65 10.56 9.37
N ALA A 57 14.37 11.54 9.93
CA ALA A 57 13.90 12.24 11.13
C ALA A 57 12.84 13.31 10.86
N ARG A 58 12.72 13.79 9.61
CA ARG A 58 11.76 14.85 9.25
C ARG A 58 11.02 14.58 7.96
N LEU A 59 11.74 14.29 6.88
CA LEU A 59 11.13 14.08 5.56
C LEU A 59 10.34 12.78 5.52
N GLY A 60 10.86 11.68 6.09
CA GLY A 60 10.16 10.40 6.16
C GLY A 60 8.74 10.49 6.75
N PRO A 61 8.57 10.98 8.00
CA PRO A 61 7.26 11.14 8.62
C PRO A 61 6.32 12.09 7.84
N ALA A 62 6.87 13.15 7.24
CA ALA A 62 6.09 14.09 6.44
C ALA A 62 5.58 13.46 5.13
N LEU A 63 6.41 12.68 4.43
CA LEU A 63 6.01 11.94 3.24
C LEU A 63 4.96 10.88 3.57
N VAL A 64 5.13 10.18 4.69
CA VAL A 64 4.14 9.19 5.16
C VAL A 64 2.80 9.86 5.47
N ARG A 65 2.80 11.03 6.13
CA ARG A 65 1.56 11.80 6.35
C ARG A 65 0.91 12.16 5.01
N GLY A 66 1.65 12.74 4.07
CA GLY A 66 1.12 13.12 2.76
C GLY A 66 0.55 11.93 1.99
N LEU A 67 1.23 10.77 2.03
CA LEU A 67 0.73 9.52 1.47
C LEU A 67 -0.59 9.09 2.14
N MET A 68 -0.67 9.15 3.47
CA MET A 68 -1.91 8.81 4.18
C MET A 68 -3.06 9.75 3.80
N GLU A 69 -2.79 11.05 3.63
CA GLU A 69 -3.78 12.04 3.17
C GLU A 69 -4.26 11.71 1.75
N GLU A 70 -3.34 11.41 0.83
CA GLU A 70 -3.63 11.02 -0.55
C GLU A 70 -4.47 9.73 -0.62
N GLN A 71 -4.19 8.78 0.28
CA GLN A 71 -4.95 7.54 0.40
C GLN A 71 -6.30 7.70 1.14
N GLY A 72 -6.67 8.93 1.54
CA GLY A 72 -7.95 9.24 2.15
C GLY A 72 -8.08 8.86 3.63
N LEU A 73 -6.95 8.65 4.33
CA LEU A 73 -6.97 8.46 5.78
C LEU A 73 -7.28 9.79 6.49
N ARG A 74 -7.87 9.67 7.68
CA ARG A 74 -8.26 10.80 8.54
C ARG A 74 -7.53 10.74 9.87
N ASP A 75 -7.63 11.82 10.64
CA ASP A 75 -7.06 11.94 11.99
C ASP A 75 -5.56 11.60 12.07
N ILE A 76 -4.79 12.01 11.05
CA ILE A 76 -3.39 11.63 10.89
C ILE A 76 -2.52 12.36 11.91
N ARG A 77 -1.79 11.59 12.73
CA ARG A 77 -0.92 12.10 13.79
C ARG A 77 0.48 11.53 13.64
N ILE A 78 1.46 12.36 13.96
CA ILE A 78 2.86 11.96 14.08
C ILE A 78 3.19 12.03 15.56
N THR A 79 3.62 10.92 16.15
CA THR A 79 3.99 10.80 17.56
C THR A 79 5.42 10.29 17.68
N ALA A 80 6.20 10.89 18.59
CA ALA A 80 7.50 10.32 18.95
C ALA A 80 7.32 8.97 19.65
N ASN A 81 8.26 8.06 19.45
CA ASN A 81 8.31 6.77 20.14
C ASN A 81 9.27 6.83 21.34
N ALA A 82 9.42 5.73 22.08
CA ALA A 82 10.23 5.64 23.29
C ALA A 82 11.74 5.82 23.07
N LYS A 83 12.23 5.67 21.84
CA LYS A 83 13.64 5.83 21.47
C LYS A 83 13.84 7.12 20.70
N ASP A 84 15.03 7.70 20.87
CA ASP A 84 15.41 8.90 20.13
C ASP A 84 15.42 8.64 18.62
N ASN A 85 14.99 9.63 17.84
CA ASN A 85 14.84 9.55 16.39
C ASN A 85 13.91 8.42 15.87
N GLU A 86 13.01 7.93 16.70
CA GLU A 86 11.94 7.02 16.29
C GLU A 86 10.58 7.72 16.38
N GLN A 87 9.80 7.62 15.31
CA GLN A 87 8.49 8.23 15.19
C GLN A 87 7.49 7.25 14.60
N GLN A 88 6.23 7.49 14.90
CA GLN A 88 5.11 6.72 14.39
C GLN A 88 4.12 7.68 13.74
N VAL A 89 3.64 7.31 12.55
CA VAL A 89 2.55 8.00 11.86
C VAL A 89 1.32 7.11 11.89
N VAL A 90 0.23 7.61 12.44
CA VAL A 90 -1.03 6.87 12.58
C VAL A 90 -2.15 7.66 11.91
N GLY A 91 -2.91 7.01 11.04
CA GLY A 91 -4.14 7.54 10.46
C GLY A 91 -5.28 6.53 10.60
N GLN A 92 -6.50 6.95 10.31
CA GLN A 92 -7.70 6.11 10.37
C GLN A 92 -8.34 5.99 8.98
N THR A 93 -8.75 4.78 8.61
CA THR A 93 -9.55 4.58 7.40
C THR A 93 -10.98 5.13 7.57
N ALA A 94 -11.75 5.22 6.49
CA ALA A 94 -13.17 5.62 6.55
C ALA A 94 -14.01 4.71 7.46
N GLN A 95 -13.57 3.48 7.70
CA GLN A 95 -14.20 2.50 8.60
C GLN A 95 -13.70 2.60 10.05
N GLY A 96 -12.90 3.61 10.39
CA GLY A 96 -12.36 3.83 11.74
C GLY A 96 -11.19 2.91 12.11
N ARG A 97 -10.64 2.17 11.14
CA ARG A 97 -9.50 1.26 11.40
C ARG A 97 -8.19 2.03 11.40
N ALA A 98 -7.36 1.83 12.41
CA ALA A 98 -6.04 2.43 12.47
C ALA A 98 -5.09 1.83 11.42
N VAL A 99 -4.29 2.69 10.79
CA VAL A 99 -3.17 2.35 9.91
C VAL A 99 -1.94 3.03 10.48
N ARG A 100 -0.88 2.26 10.67
CA ARG A 100 0.33 2.69 11.37
C ARG A 100 1.56 2.49 10.52
N VAL A 101 2.43 3.48 10.49
CA VAL A 101 3.75 3.41 9.87
C VAL A 101 4.79 3.81 10.90
N GLU A 102 5.88 3.05 10.99
CA GLU A 102 7.00 3.32 11.88
C GLU A 102 8.19 3.87 11.09
N VAL A 103 8.86 4.88 11.65
CA VAL A 103 10.02 5.53 11.04
C VAL A 103 11.13 5.65 12.08
N ALA A 104 12.28 5.01 11.85
CA ALA A 104 13.45 5.07 12.72
C ALA A 104 14.67 5.65 11.98
N ALA A 105 15.22 6.74 12.48
CA ALA A 105 16.27 7.50 11.79
C ALA A 105 17.64 7.31 12.48
N HIS A 106 18.26 6.13 12.28
CA HIS A 106 19.52 5.68 12.91
C HIS A 106 20.73 5.57 11.96
N GLY A 107 20.61 6.05 10.73
CA GLY A 107 21.66 6.15 9.72
C GLY A 107 21.52 5.14 8.58
N SER A 108 22.03 5.49 7.40
CA SER A 108 21.85 4.68 6.17
C SER A 108 22.33 3.23 6.33
N SER A 109 23.49 3.01 6.97
CA SER A 109 24.02 1.65 7.21
C SER A 109 23.09 0.81 8.09
N THR A 110 22.49 1.43 9.11
CA THR A 110 21.52 0.79 10.01
C THR A 110 20.24 0.42 9.25
N GLY A 111 19.80 1.26 8.32
CA GLY A 111 18.67 0.96 7.43
C GLY A 111 18.93 -0.28 6.56
N PHE A 112 20.11 -0.37 5.94
CA PHE A 112 20.50 -1.54 5.15
C PHE A 112 20.58 -2.82 6.01
N ALA A 113 21.19 -2.76 7.19
CA ALA A 113 21.21 -3.90 8.11
C ALA A 113 19.80 -4.32 8.58
N ALA A 114 18.88 -3.36 8.74
CA ALA A 114 17.50 -3.64 9.11
C ALA A 114 16.72 -4.36 8.00
N LEU A 115 17.01 -4.07 6.72
CA LEU A 115 16.44 -4.82 5.59
C LEU A 115 16.85 -6.30 5.62
N LYS A 116 18.14 -6.59 5.85
CA LYS A 116 18.66 -7.97 5.93
C LYS A 116 17.93 -8.84 6.96
N THR A 117 17.50 -8.21 8.06
CA THR A 117 16.85 -8.89 9.19
C THR A 117 15.32 -8.73 9.20
N ALA A 118 14.73 -8.23 8.10
CA ALA A 118 13.29 -7.96 7.96
C ALA A 118 12.72 -7.08 9.09
N ARG A 119 13.55 -6.22 9.69
CA ARG A 119 13.16 -5.21 10.69
C ARG A 119 12.73 -3.89 10.05
N ALA A 120 13.07 -3.69 8.79
CA ALA A 120 12.59 -2.61 7.95
C ALA A 120 12.02 -3.20 6.66
N ASP A 121 11.01 -2.54 6.12
CA ASP A 121 10.46 -2.82 4.79
C ASP A 121 11.03 -1.83 3.77
N LEU A 122 11.47 -0.65 4.22
CA LEU A 122 12.12 0.37 3.40
C LEU A 122 13.32 0.99 4.14
N ALA A 123 14.45 1.11 3.44
CA ALA A 123 15.62 1.82 3.95
C ALA A 123 15.69 3.24 3.39
N ALA A 124 15.73 4.25 4.28
CA ALA A 124 16.09 5.61 3.90
C ALA A 124 17.62 5.74 3.86
N ALA A 125 18.19 6.26 2.78
CA ALA A 125 19.63 6.43 2.66
C ALA A 125 19.99 7.84 2.16
N SER A 126 20.95 8.49 2.81
CA SER A 126 21.55 9.77 2.36
C SER A 126 22.77 9.58 1.46
N ARG A 127 23.17 8.33 1.23
CA ARG A 127 24.30 7.95 0.38
C ARG A 127 23.96 6.68 -0.38
N PRO A 128 24.65 6.41 -1.51
CA PRO A 128 24.60 5.09 -2.14
C PRO A 128 24.99 3.96 -1.19
N ILE A 129 24.45 2.76 -1.44
CA ILE A 129 24.84 1.53 -0.76
C ILE A 129 26.30 1.18 -1.08
N LYS A 130 27.05 0.69 -0.08
CA LYS A 130 28.44 0.21 -0.26
C LYS A 130 28.46 -1.18 -0.88
N ASP A 131 29.57 -1.56 -1.49
CA ASP A 131 29.75 -2.90 -2.05
C ASP A 131 29.56 -4.00 -0.99
N SER A 132 30.12 -3.82 0.20
CA SER A 132 29.95 -4.78 1.31
C SER A 132 28.49 -4.90 1.77
N GLU A 133 27.75 -3.78 1.78
CA GLU A 133 26.33 -3.76 2.16
C GLU A 133 25.45 -4.37 1.05
N LEU A 134 25.86 -4.22 -0.22
CA LEU A 134 25.21 -4.85 -1.36
C LEU A 134 25.35 -6.37 -1.26
N VAL A 135 26.55 -6.88 -1.02
CA VAL A 135 26.82 -8.32 -0.81
C VAL A 135 25.93 -8.87 0.31
N ASP A 136 25.81 -8.13 1.41
CA ASP A 136 24.94 -8.49 2.54
C ASP A 136 23.44 -8.56 2.20
N LEU A 137 23.01 -7.88 1.13
CA LEU A 137 21.62 -7.74 0.70
C LEU A 137 21.33 -8.35 -0.67
N GLU A 138 22.26 -9.11 -1.26
CA GLU A 138 22.10 -9.73 -2.59
C GLU A 138 20.81 -10.56 -2.70
N SER A 139 20.38 -11.19 -1.60
CA SER A 139 19.12 -11.94 -1.54
C SER A 139 17.87 -11.09 -1.77
N LEU A 140 17.97 -9.76 -1.63
CA LEU A 140 16.90 -8.80 -1.88
C LEU A 140 17.00 -8.18 -3.29
N GLY A 141 17.99 -8.58 -4.09
CA GLY A 141 18.21 -8.08 -5.44
C GLY A 141 19.29 -6.99 -5.53
N ASP A 142 19.34 -6.33 -6.69
CA ASP A 142 20.33 -5.30 -6.98
C ASP A 142 19.85 -3.94 -6.50
N LEU A 143 20.37 -3.49 -5.36
CA LEU A 143 20.03 -2.20 -4.75
C LEU A 143 20.79 -1.00 -5.35
N LYS A 144 21.60 -1.20 -6.39
CA LYS A 144 22.21 -0.12 -7.18
C LYS A 144 21.47 0.14 -8.49
N SER A 145 20.67 -0.81 -8.95
CA SER A 145 19.83 -0.64 -10.12
C SER A 145 18.71 0.36 -9.83
N PRO A 146 18.48 1.35 -10.71
CA PRO A 146 17.30 2.22 -10.62
C PRO A 146 16.01 1.49 -11.05
N ALA A 147 16.11 0.30 -11.64
CA ALA A 147 14.96 -0.50 -12.05
C ALA A 147 14.56 -1.48 -10.94
N PRO A 148 13.25 -1.63 -10.63
CA PRO A 148 12.79 -2.66 -9.72
C PRO A 148 13.12 -4.04 -10.32
N ASN A 149 13.84 -4.88 -9.56
CA ASN A 149 14.06 -6.27 -9.95
C ASN A 149 12.70 -6.98 -10.04
N ARG A 150 12.41 -7.55 -11.21
CA ARG A 150 11.19 -8.30 -11.51
C ARG A 150 11.32 -9.75 -11.10
#